data_AF-A0A968J135-F1
#
_entry.id   AF-A0A968J135-F1
#
_cell.length_a   1.000
_cell.length_b   1.000
_cell.length_c   1.000
_cell.angle_alpha   90.00
_cell.angle_beta   90.00
_cell.angle_gamma   90.00
#
_symmetry.space_group_name_H-M   'P 1'
#
loop_
_entity.id
_entity.type
_entity.pdbx_description
1 polymer ?
#
loop_
_entity_poly.entity_id
_entity_poly.type
_entity_poly.pdbx_seq_one_letter_code
_entity_poly.pdbx_strand_id
1 'polypeptide(L)' 'MSWSYKIKSGTFWISPQSNGRYLLSINNQALGSYHSPQSAADDVYQCATGYDAWDNKGSCLEPTDLSEWNTHAR' A
#
# COMPACT_ATOMS: atom_id res chain seq x y z
N MET A 1 10.77 -9.10 -2.86
CA MET A 1 10.29 -8.60 -1.55
C MET A 1 8.89 -8.07 -1.74
N SER A 2 7.99 -8.36 -0.82
CA SER A 2 6.67 -7.70 -0.71
C SER A 2 6.54 -7.05 0.66
N TRP A 3 5.61 -6.11 0.79
CA TRP A 3 5.37 -5.37 2.02
C TRP A 3 3.90 -5.49 2.41
N SER A 4 3.61 -5.52 3.71
CA SER A 4 2.24 -5.44 4.21
C SER A 4 2.06 -4.45 5.35
N TYR A 5 0.95 -3.73 5.32
CA TYR A 5 0.57 -2.77 6.34
C TYR A 5 -0.87 -3.06 6.79
N LYS A 6 -1.02 -3.41 8.07
CA LYS A 6 -2.30 -3.85 8.64
C LYS A 6 -3.07 -2.64 9.16
N ILE A 7 -4.32 -2.55 8.74
CA ILE A 7 -5.27 -1.53 9.19
C ILE A 7 -6.49 -2.21 9.83
N LYS A 8 -7.41 -1.43 10.42
CA LYS A 8 -8.63 -2.00 11.03
C LYS A 8 -9.53 -2.72 10.01
N SER A 9 -9.57 -2.25 8.76
CA SER A 9 -10.49 -2.73 7.70
C SER A 9 -9.83 -3.67 6.67
N GLY A 10 -8.59 -4.11 6.91
CA GLY A 10 -7.87 -4.99 5.98
C GLY A 10 -6.35 -4.87 6.11
N THR A 11 -5.64 -5.37 5.11
CA THR A 11 -4.18 -5.27 5.02
C THR A 11 -3.81 -4.79 3.63
N PHE A 12 -3.12 -3.66 3.55
CA PHE A 12 -2.49 -3.24 2.30
C PHE A 12 -1.31 -4.13 2.00
N TRP A 13 -1.17 -4.48 0.72
CA TRP A 13 -0.06 -5.25 0.19
C TRP A 13 0.58 -4.49 -0.96
N ILE A 14 1.91 -4.38 -0.90
CA ILE A 14 2.73 -3.92 -2.01
C ILE A 14 3.50 -5.12 -2.52
N SER A 15 3.19 -5.56 -3.74
CA SER A 15 3.72 -6.80 -4.32
C SER A 15 4.39 -6.53 -5.66
N PRO A 16 5.61 -7.05 -5.91
CA PRO A 16 6.27 -6.90 -7.19
C PRO A 16 5.51 -7.68 -8.28
N GLN A 17 5.39 -7.09 -9.46
CA GLN A 17 4.78 -7.68 -10.64
C GLN A 17 5.83 -8.08 -11.68
N SER A 18 5.47 -8.96 -12.62
CA SER A 18 6.36 -9.44 -13.68
C SER A 18 6.82 -8.35 -14.64
N ASN A 19 6.10 -7.24 -14.74
CA ASN A 19 6.43 -6.08 -15.57
C ASN A 19 7.38 -5.08 -14.87
N GLY A 20 7.94 -5.44 -13.70
CA GLY A 20 8.84 -4.57 -12.93
C GLY A 20 8.14 -3.47 -12.12
N ARG A 21 6.80 -3.43 -12.12
CA ARG A 21 6.00 -2.51 -11.30
C ARG A 21 5.62 -3.15 -9.97
N TYR A 22 5.07 -2.33 -9.08
CA TYR A 22 4.58 -2.74 -7.77
C TYR A 22 3.07 -2.53 -7.71
N LEU A 23 2.34 -3.58 -7.36
CA LEU A 23 0.90 -3.52 -7.18
C LEU A 23 0.57 -3.16 -5.73
N LEU A 24 -0.18 -2.09 -5.51
CA LEU A 24 -0.90 -1.84 -4.26
C LEU A 24 -2.24 -2.59 -4.32
N SER A 25 -2.56 -3.34 -3.27
CA SER A 25 -3.81 -4.07 -3.16
C SER A 25 -4.29 -4.18 -1.72
N ILE A 26 -5.59 -4.35 -1.52
CA ILE A 26 -6.22 -4.64 -0.22
C ILE A 26 -7.46 -5.51 -0.46
N ASN A 27 -7.72 -6.50 0.40
CA ASN A 27 -8.93 -7.34 0.31
C ASN A 27 -9.20 -7.94 -1.09
N ASN A 28 -8.15 -8.45 -1.76
CA ASN A 28 -8.17 -8.95 -3.14
C ASN A 28 -8.53 -7.91 -4.23
N GLN A 29 -8.60 -6.63 -3.89
CA GLN A 29 -8.80 -5.53 -4.83
C GLN A 29 -7.45 -4.90 -5.19
N ALA A 30 -7.19 -4.78 -6.49
CA ALA A 30 -6.08 -4.00 -7.02
C ALA A 30 -6.43 -2.51 -6.96
N LEU A 31 -5.55 -1.71 -6.36
CA LEU A 31 -5.77 -0.28 -6.17
C LEU A 31 -4.96 0.57 -7.14
N GLY A 32 -3.68 0.21 -7.34
CA GLY A 32 -2.79 0.96 -8.21
C GLY A 32 -1.53 0.18 -8.58
N SER A 33 -0.88 0.60 -9.66
CA SER A 33 0.38 0.03 -10.13
C SER A 33 1.45 1.12 -10.20
N TYR A 34 2.55 0.92 -9.50
CA TYR A 34 3.56 1.95 -9.20
C TYR A 34 4.93 1.55 -9.73
N HIS A 35 5.78 2.53 -10.01
CA HIS A 35 7.14 2.26 -10.47
C HIS A 35 8.09 1.85 -9.33
N SER A 36 7.73 2.10 -8.08
CA SER A 36 8.49 1.74 -6.88
C SER A 36 7.53 1.40 -5.73
N PRO A 37 7.97 0.63 -4.72
CA PRO A 37 7.16 0.38 -3.53
C PRO A 37 6.97 1.64 -2.68
N GLN A 38 7.92 2.59 -2.72
CA GLN A 38 7.80 3.86 -2.01
C GLN A 38 6.60 4.67 -2.53
N SER A 39 6.43 4.79 -3.84
CA SER A 39 5.30 5.53 -4.41
C SER A 39 3.95 4.88 -4.06
N ALA A 40 3.90 3.57 -3.88
CA ALA A 40 2.70 2.90 -3.39
C ALA A 40 2.43 3.20 -1.91
N ALA A 41 3.47 3.27 -1.08
CA ALA A 41 3.36 3.62 0.33
C ALA A 41 2.97 5.11 0.52
N ASP A 42 3.48 6.00 -0.33
CA ASP A 42 3.13 7.43 -0.33
C ASP A 42 1.63 7.64 -0.56
N ASP A 43 1.01 6.91 -1.50
CA ASP A 43 -0.46 7.00 -1.70
C ASP A 43 -1.24 6.53 -0.47
N VAL A 44 -0.72 5.53 0.28
CA VAL A 44 -1.33 5.09 1.54
C VAL A 44 -1.21 6.19 2.60
N TYR A 45 -0.03 6.81 2.73
CA TYR A 45 0.19 7.96 3.61
C TYR A 45 -0.72 9.15 3.24
N GLN A 46 -0.95 9.40 1.95
CA GLN A 46 -1.75 10.55 1.51
C GLN A 46 -3.27 10.31 1.53
N CYS A 47 -3.76 9.16 2.03
CA CYS A 47 -5.17 8.77 1.89
C CYS A 47 -5.64 8.84 0.41
N ALA A 48 -4.77 8.49 -0.55
CA ALA A 48 -5.03 8.63 -1.98
C ALA A 48 -4.98 7.28 -2.71
N THR A 49 -5.42 6.21 -2.04
CA THR A 49 -5.24 4.83 -2.51
C THR A 49 -6.31 4.37 -3.51
N GLY A 50 -7.41 5.10 -3.65
CA GLY A 50 -8.62 4.65 -4.32
C GLY A 50 -9.48 3.67 -3.49
N TYR A 51 -9.18 3.50 -2.19
CA TYR A 51 -9.97 2.68 -1.28
C TYR A 51 -10.72 3.57 -0.28
N ASP A 52 -12.01 3.78 -0.53
CA ASP A 52 -12.86 4.72 0.22
C ASP A 52 -12.80 4.54 1.75
N ALA A 53 -12.72 3.31 2.25
CA ALA A 53 -12.67 3.06 3.70
C ALA A 53 -11.36 3.51 4.36
N TRP A 54 -10.33 3.76 3.56
CA TRP A 54 -9.08 4.38 3.98
C TRP A 54 -9.06 5.87 3.63
N ASP A 55 -9.38 6.21 2.38
CA ASP A 55 -9.23 7.56 1.84
C ASP A 55 -10.16 8.58 2.53
N ASN A 56 -11.35 8.15 2.97
CA ASN A 56 -12.31 9.03 3.68
C ASN A 56 -11.88 9.44 5.10
N LYS A 57 -10.73 8.99 5.60
CA LYS A 57 -10.19 9.43 6.90
C LYS A 57 -9.69 10.88 6.88
N GLY A 58 -9.46 11.46 5.70
CA GLY A 58 -9.05 12.85 5.53
C GLY A 58 -7.56 13.11 5.77
N SER A 59 -6.97 12.57 6.85
CA SER A 59 -5.52 12.58 7.09
C SER A 59 -5.04 11.22 7.62
N CYS A 60 -4.32 10.48 6.78
CA CYS A 60 -3.74 9.18 7.09
C CYS A 60 -2.28 9.42 7.47
N LEU A 61 -2.01 9.91 8.69
CA LEU A 61 -0.63 10.20 9.13
C LEU A 61 0.27 8.94 9.28
N GLU A 62 -0.19 7.79 8.77
CA GLU A 62 0.44 6.48 8.91
C GLU A 62 0.09 5.64 7.68
N PRO A 63 1.02 4.84 7.14
CA PRO A 63 2.45 4.77 7.46
C PRO A 63 3.22 5.93 6.80
N THR A 64 4.21 6.48 7.48
CA THR A 64 5.07 7.57 6.97
C THR A 64 6.03 7.09 5.87
N ASP A 65 6.54 5.86 6.01
CA ASP A 65 7.42 5.23 5.02
C ASP A 65 7.41 3.69 5.12
N LEU A 66 8.18 3.02 4.26
CA LEU A 66 8.25 1.55 4.17
C LEU A 66 8.86 0.86 5.41
N SER A 67 9.54 1.57 6.31
CA SER A 67 10.09 1.00 7.55
C SER A 67 9.01 0.56 8.53
N GLU A 68 7.82 1.15 8.45
CA GLU A 68 6.64 0.78 9.25
C GLU A 68 5.87 -0.40 8.64
N TRP A 69 6.23 -0.83 7.42
CA TRP A 69 5.62 -1.97 6.77
C TRP A 69 6.32 -3.27 7.18
N ASN A 70 5.54 -4.33 7.33
CA ASN A 70 6.10 -5.67 7.51
C ASN A 70 6.68 -6.14 6.18
N THR A 71 7.97 -6.44 6.18
CA THR A 71 8.65 -6.94 4.99
C THR A 71 8.55 -8.46 4.92
N HIS A 72 8.29 -8.98 3.72
CA HIS A 72 8.22 -10.41 3.44
C HIS A 72 9.27 -10.74 2.38
N ALA A 73 10.30 -11.45 2.80
CA ALA A 73 11.25 -12.07 1.89
C ALA A 73 10.58 -13.27 1.20
N ARG A 74 10.96 -13.48 -0.06
CA ARG A 74 10.47 -14.58 -0.87
C ARG A 74 11.25 -15.84 -0.56
#